data_AF-A0AAV7WZA5-F1
#
_entry.id   AF-A0AAV7WZA5-F1
#
_cell.length_a   1.000
_cell.length_b   1.000
_cell.length_c   1.000
_cell.angle_alpha   90.00
_cell.angle_beta   90.00
_cell.angle_gamma   90.00
#
_symmetry.space_group_name_H-M   'P 1'
#
loop_
_entity.id
_entity.type
_entity.pdbx_description
1 polymer ?
#
loop_
_entity_poly.entity_id
_entity_poly.type
_entity_poly.pdbx_seq_one_letter_code
_entity_poly.pdbx_strand_id
1 'polypeptide(L)'
;MGSLETQINMSQEREQDLLHLRSKLTDMGDRSRRYNIRVLGIPENEEGSDMQAFLTSTLPKMTLLDFDPPLEFQWAHRIGPRRSDNSSRPLPIIACLLRHNQTRQILQAARNHCPFRIDHHEILITADYSKETNERRKAFLALRPRLRKLEMKYGLFDPARMWVAKNGVSKDFYNPDELRLFLDSFQSQPMDSLSTDCEQDIVGGSDRAKTPHLGMEKTMAALYDAGASHRGRDMERLTRSYDDRGQILHAVVTHTQISERDKSRSPLKPTTGSP
;
A
#
# COMPACT_ATOMS: atom_id res chain seq x y z
N MET A 1 -27.51 -35.29 14.09
CA MET A 1 -26.70 -34.49 13.15
C MET A 1 -26.95 -32.99 13.30
N GLY A 2 -28.20 -32.49 13.33
CA GLY A 2 -28.47 -31.04 13.34
C GLY A 2 -27.98 -30.21 14.56
N SER A 3 -27.77 -30.80 15.74
CA SER A 3 -27.31 -30.05 16.93
C SER A 3 -25.85 -29.58 16.82
N LEU A 4 -24.97 -30.44 16.29
CA LEU A 4 -23.55 -30.11 16.06
C LEU A 4 -23.38 -29.10 14.92
N GLU A 5 -24.11 -29.27 13.82
CA GLU A 5 -24.10 -28.33 12.69
C GLU A 5 -24.56 -26.93 13.12
N THR A 6 -25.62 -26.86 13.95
CA THR A 6 -26.08 -25.58 14.50
C THR A 6 -25.02 -24.94 15.40
N GLN A 7 -24.33 -25.72 16.24
CA GLN A 7 -23.24 -25.21 17.07
C GLN A 7 -22.05 -24.69 16.25
N ILE A 8 -21.69 -25.38 15.16
CA ILE A 8 -20.63 -24.97 14.25
C ILE A 8 -21.00 -23.65 13.57
N ASN A 9 -22.22 -23.53 13.03
CA ASN A 9 -22.68 -22.31 12.37
C ASN A 9 -22.68 -21.12 13.35
N MET A 10 -23.21 -21.30 14.57
CA MET A 10 -23.18 -20.26 15.60
C MET A 10 -21.74 -19.89 16.03
N SER A 11 -20.79 -20.82 15.97
CA SER A 11 -19.38 -20.52 16.25
C SER A 11 -18.76 -19.70 15.14
N GLN A 12 -19.03 -20.05 13.88
CA GLN A 12 -18.55 -19.31 12.72
C GLN A 12 -19.13 -17.88 12.67
N GLU A 13 -20.42 -17.72 12.97
CA GLU A 13 -21.05 -16.39 13.06
C GLU A 13 -20.39 -15.54 14.15
N ARG A 14 -20.17 -16.10 15.34
CA ARG A 14 -19.46 -15.39 16.43
C ARG A 14 -18.04 -15.01 16.03
N GLU A 15 -17.32 -15.88 15.32
CA GLU A 15 -15.97 -15.56 14.82
C GLU A 15 -16.01 -14.41 13.81
N GLN A 16 -16.98 -14.40 12.89
CA GLN A 16 -17.17 -13.30 11.94
C GLN A 16 -17.49 -11.98 12.65
N ASP A 17 -18.36 -12.02 13.66
CA ASP A 17 -18.69 -10.84 14.46
C ASP A 17 -17.48 -10.30 15.23
N LEU A 18 -16.65 -11.18 15.80
CA LEU A 18 -15.42 -10.79 16.48
C LEU A 18 -14.43 -10.14 15.51
N LEU A 19 -14.29 -10.66 14.30
CA LEU A 19 -13.44 -10.08 13.27
C LEU A 19 -13.96 -8.69 12.84
N HIS A 20 -15.27 -8.56 12.65
CA HIS A 20 -15.92 -7.29 12.31
C HIS A 20 -15.73 -6.24 13.40
N LEU A 21 -15.94 -6.60 14.66
CA LEU A 21 -15.75 -5.71 15.80
C LEU A 21 -14.30 -5.28 15.95
N ARG A 22 -13.33 -6.20 15.80
CA ARG A 22 -11.90 -5.87 15.80
C ARG A 22 -11.55 -4.88 14.70
N SER A 23 -12.02 -5.14 13.48
CA SER A 23 -11.82 -4.23 12.34
C SER A 23 -12.36 -2.82 12.62
N LYS A 24 -13.57 -2.71 13.18
CA LYS A 24 -14.16 -1.43 13.60
C LYS A 24 -13.35 -0.73 14.69
N LEU A 25 -12.93 -1.44 15.72
CA LEU A 25 -12.11 -0.88 16.80
C LEU A 25 -10.78 -0.35 16.27
N THR A 26 -10.17 -1.07 15.33
CA THR A 26 -8.92 -0.65 14.68
C THR A 26 -9.13 0.57 13.79
N ASP A 27 -10.19 0.63 12.98
CA ASP A 27 -10.51 1.84 12.19
C ASP A 27 -10.80 3.05 13.08
N MET A 28 -11.58 2.89 14.15
CA MET A 28 -11.82 3.96 15.12
C MET A 28 -10.52 4.43 15.78
N GLY A 29 -9.67 3.49 16.18
CA GLY A 29 -8.38 3.78 16.78
C GLY A 29 -7.42 4.49 15.83
N ASP A 30 -7.40 4.11 14.56
CA ASP A 30 -6.55 4.79 13.58
C ASP A 30 -7.11 6.18 13.26
N ARG A 31 -8.44 6.33 13.11
CA ARG A 31 -9.10 7.64 12.88
C ARG A 31 -8.78 8.65 13.97
N SER A 32 -8.81 8.24 15.23
CA SER A 32 -8.50 9.14 16.36
C SER A 32 -7.03 9.56 16.40
N ARG A 33 -6.12 8.80 15.80
CA ARG A 33 -4.68 9.08 15.78
C ARG A 33 -4.19 9.75 14.49
N ARG A 34 -5.05 10.02 13.51
CA ARG A 34 -4.62 10.59 12.20
C ARG A 34 -3.92 11.94 12.29
N TYR A 35 -4.21 12.71 13.33
CA TYR A 35 -3.60 14.02 13.58
C TYR A 35 -2.25 13.90 14.32
N ASN A 36 -1.94 12.70 14.83
CA ASN A 36 -0.76 12.46 15.65
C ASN A 36 0.46 12.16 14.77
N ILE A 37 1.59 12.74 15.16
CA ILE A 37 2.92 12.35 14.70
C ILE A 37 3.70 11.77 15.87
N ARG A 38 4.60 10.84 15.56
CA ARG A 38 5.61 10.32 16.48
C ARG A 38 6.97 10.83 16.04
N VAL A 39 7.67 11.50 16.94
CA VAL A 39 9.03 11.97 16.71
C VAL A 39 9.98 11.16 17.58
N LEU A 40 11.01 10.60 16.97
CA LEU A 40 11.95 9.67 17.58
C LEU A 40 13.36 10.21 17.43
N GLY A 41 14.19 10.09 18.47
CA GLY A 41 15.61 10.45 18.41
C GLY A 41 15.95 11.86 18.88
N ILE A 42 14.98 12.64 19.37
CA ILE A 42 15.26 13.92 20.04
C ILE A 42 15.82 13.63 21.45
N PRO A 43 17.06 14.06 21.75
CA PRO A 43 17.68 13.88 23.06
C PRO A 43 16.84 14.46 24.20
N GLU A 44 16.95 13.90 25.40
CA GLU A 44 16.17 14.37 26.55
C GLU A 44 16.59 15.77 26.98
N ASN A 45 15.60 16.62 27.31
CA ASN A 45 15.75 18.01 27.76
C ASN A 45 16.07 19.05 26.66
N GLU A 46 16.28 18.63 25.42
CA GLU A 46 16.43 19.56 24.27
C GLU A 46 15.15 20.36 23.98
N GLU A 47 13.98 19.86 24.41
CA GLU A 47 12.73 20.57 24.17
C GLU A 47 12.53 21.79 25.08
N GLY A 48 13.33 21.91 26.14
CA GLY A 48 13.13 22.92 27.17
C GLY A 48 11.82 22.72 27.94
N SER A 49 11.18 23.82 28.35
CA SER A 49 9.96 23.81 29.16
C SER A 49 8.68 23.61 28.36
N ASP A 50 8.67 23.98 27.06
CA ASP A 50 7.49 23.91 26.20
C ASP A 50 7.78 23.13 24.91
N MET A 51 7.28 21.90 24.90
CA MET A 51 7.42 20.98 23.78
C MET A 51 6.68 21.46 22.52
N GLN A 52 5.55 22.17 22.66
CA GLN A 52 4.81 22.65 21.51
C GLN A 52 5.57 23.76 20.81
N ALA A 53 6.07 24.74 21.56
CA ALA A 53 6.92 25.81 21.04
C ALA A 53 8.19 25.26 20.37
N PHE A 54 8.84 24.26 21.00
CA PHE A 54 9.98 23.56 20.41
C PHE A 54 9.61 22.96 19.04
N LEU A 55 8.55 22.14 18.97
CA LEU A 55 8.13 21.49 17.72
C LEU A 55 7.69 22.50 16.64
N THR A 56 6.99 23.57 17.01
CA THR A 56 6.60 24.65 16.08
C THR A 56 7.81 25.33 15.46
N SER A 57 8.91 25.49 16.19
CA SER A 57 10.14 26.10 15.66
C SER A 57 11.06 25.13 14.90
N THR A 58 11.05 23.85 15.30
CA THR A 58 12.00 22.84 14.82
C THR A 58 11.50 22.08 13.59
N LEU A 59 10.22 21.69 13.54
CA LEU A 59 9.68 20.91 12.43
C LEU A 59 9.76 21.61 11.06
N PRO A 60 9.46 22.92 10.93
CA PRO A 60 9.62 23.63 9.65
C PRO A 60 11.07 23.60 9.17
N LYS A 61 12.04 23.83 10.06
CA LYS A 61 13.48 23.78 9.76
C LYS A 61 13.93 22.38 9.32
N MET A 62 13.44 21.34 9.99
CA MET A 62 13.78 19.95 9.67
C MET A 62 13.20 19.51 8.33
N THR A 63 11.93 19.81 8.10
CA THR A 63 11.18 19.37 6.92
C THR A 63 11.43 20.25 5.71
N LEU A 64 12.04 21.42 5.90
CA LEU A 64 12.21 22.48 4.89
C LEU A 64 10.86 22.87 4.27
N LEU A 65 9.81 22.90 5.10
CA LEU A 65 8.45 23.24 4.71
C LEU A 65 8.06 24.56 5.35
N ASP A 66 7.47 25.43 4.55
CA ASP A 66 6.81 26.64 5.03
C ASP A 66 5.34 26.33 5.32
N PHE A 67 4.93 26.56 6.57
CA PHE A 67 3.56 26.34 7.01
C PHE A 67 2.83 27.67 7.16
N ASP A 68 1.79 27.85 6.35
CA ASP A 68 0.81 28.92 6.49
C ASP A 68 -0.59 28.33 6.59
N PRO A 69 -1.32 28.52 7.70
CA PRO A 69 -0.87 29.14 8.96
C PRO A 69 0.22 28.31 9.69
N PRO A 70 0.89 28.87 10.73
CA PRO A 70 1.88 28.14 11.52
C PRO A 70 1.38 26.81 12.11
N LEU A 71 2.32 25.97 12.52
CA LEU A 71 2.01 24.70 13.18
C LEU A 71 1.38 24.97 14.55
N GLU A 72 0.20 24.38 14.76
CA GLU A 72 -0.53 24.41 16.03
C GLU A 72 -0.73 22.98 16.53
N PHE A 73 -0.47 22.78 17.82
CA PHE A 73 -0.60 21.50 18.48
C PHE A 73 -1.72 21.54 19.51
N GLN A 74 -2.48 20.45 19.60
CA GLN A 74 -3.46 20.28 20.67
C GLN A 74 -2.75 19.88 21.96
N TRP A 75 -1.73 19.03 21.82
CA TRP A 75 -0.86 18.56 22.89
C TRP A 75 0.38 17.92 22.30
N ALA A 76 1.48 17.92 23.06
CA ALA A 76 2.70 17.19 22.76
C ALA A 76 3.33 16.71 24.07
N HIS A 77 3.74 15.44 24.14
CA HIS A 77 4.41 14.88 25.31
C HIS A 77 5.32 13.69 24.95
N ARG A 78 6.25 13.35 25.85
CA ARG A 78 7.05 12.11 25.76
C ARG A 78 6.26 10.91 26.25
N ILE A 79 6.45 9.77 25.60
CA ILE A 79 5.82 8.50 25.95
C ILE A 79 6.84 7.55 26.57
N GLY A 80 6.54 7.10 27.78
CA GLY A 80 7.30 6.11 28.52
C GLY A 80 7.48 6.50 29.99
N PRO A 81 8.04 5.60 30.81
CA PRO A 81 8.41 5.94 32.19
C PRO A 81 9.48 7.03 32.18
N ARG A 82 9.41 7.98 33.12
CA ARG A 82 10.45 8.99 33.32
C ARG A 82 11.76 8.30 33.66
N ARG A 83 12.81 8.58 32.90
CA ARG A 83 14.15 8.01 33.12
C ARG A 83 15.07 9.10 33.69
N SER A 84 16.01 8.69 34.52
CA SER A 84 17.02 9.58 35.12
C SER A 84 18.35 9.57 34.36
N ASP A 85 18.51 8.67 33.38
CA ASP A 85 19.78 8.39 32.72
C ASP A 85 19.73 8.72 31.23
N ASN A 86 20.62 9.63 30.83
CA ASN A 86 20.84 10.07 29.45
C ASN A 86 21.59 9.03 28.59
N SER A 87 22.03 7.90 29.16
CA SER A 87 22.71 6.82 28.42
C SER A 87 21.76 6.00 27.53
N SER A 88 20.45 6.10 27.76
CA SER A 88 19.45 5.28 27.09
C SER A 88 18.90 5.92 25.81
N ARG A 89 18.34 5.10 24.91
CA ARG A 89 17.68 5.60 23.69
C ARG A 89 16.61 6.65 24.06
N PRO A 90 16.62 7.86 23.47
CA PRO A 90 15.68 8.92 23.83
C PRO A 90 14.22 8.48 23.69
N LEU A 91 13.39 8.92 24.62
CA LEU A 91 11.96 8.58 24.63
C LEU A 91 11.23 9.19 23.41
N PRO A 92 10.29 8.47 22.78
CA PRO A 92 9.47 9.02 21.71
C PRO A 92 8.62 10.19 22.18
N ILE A 93 8.47 11.21 21.34
CA ILE A 93 7.46 12.26 21.49
C ILE A 93 6.25 11.88 20.65
N ILE A 94 5.04 12.03 21.20
CA ILE A 94 3.81 12.07 20.41
C ILE A 94 3.21 13.46 20.50
N ALA A 95 2.89 14.01 19.33
CA ALA A 95 2.27 15.32 19.21
C ALA A 95 1.04 15.23 18.32
N CYS A 96 -0.08 15.79 18.77
CA CYS A 96 -1.31 15.91 18.00
C CYS A 96 -1.41 17.32 17.40
N LEU A 97 -1.46 17.42 16.08
CA LEU A 97 -1.65 18.69 15.39
C LEU A 97 -3.14 19.06 15.34
N LEU A 98 -3.44 20.36 15.24
CA LEU A 98 -4.81 20.82 14.99
C LEU A 98 -5.28 20.53 13.56
N ARG A 99 -4.36 20.55 12.59
CA ARG A 99 -4.67 20.47 11.15
C ARG A 99 -4.10 19.20 10.53
N HIS A 100 -4.98 18.29 10.12
CA HIS A 100 -4.59 17.02 9.48
C HIS A 100 -3.81 17.20 8.17
N ASN A 101 -4.02 18.31 7.46
CA ASN A 101 -3.25 18.63 6.24
C ASN A 101 -1.77 18.82 6.54
N GLN A 102 -1.45 19.54 7.62
CA GLN A 102 -0.06 19.75 8.06
C GLN A 102 0.55 18.43 8.52
N THR A 103 -0.20 17.59 9.25
CA THR A 103 0.24 16.22 9.61
C THR A 103 0.64 15.43 8.36
N ARG A 104 -0.19 15.45 7.31
CA ARG A 104 0.10 14.74 6.05
C ARG A 104 1.34 15.28 5.35
N GLN A 105 1.53 16.59 5.30
CA GLN A 105 2.72 17.23 4.71
C GLN A 105 4.00 16.82 5.45
N ILE A 106 4.00 16.89 6.79
CA ILE A 106 5.12 16.47 7.63
C ILE A 106 5.45 15.00 7.39
N LEU A 107 4.45 14.12 7.40
CA LEU A 107 4.65 12.69 7.17
C LEU A 107 5.13 12.38 5.76
N GLN A 108 4.70 13.15 4.76
CA GLN A 108 5.19 13.02 3.39
C GLN A 108 6.66 13.44 3.28
N ALA A 109 7.03 14.59 3.86
CA ALA A 109 8.43 15.02 3.93
C ALA A 109 9.29 13.97 4.66
N ALA A 110 8.79 13.41 5.76
CA ALA A 110 9.46 12.34 6.49
C ALA A 110 9.70 11.10 5.63
N ARG A 111 8.73 10.67 4.81
CA ARG A 111 8.93 9.51 3.91
C ARG A 111 10.00 9.75 2.85
N ASN A 112 10.16 11.00 2.41
CA ASN A 112 11.07 11.35 1.31
C ASN A 112 12.48 11.67 1.80
N HIS A 113 12.60 12.25 3.00
CA HIS A 113 13.83 12.88 3.48
C HIS A 113 14.34 12.35 4.82
N CYS A 114 13.61 11.47 5.52
CA CYS A 114 14.14 10.85 6.74
C CYS A 114 15.33 9.91 6.45
N PRO A 115 16.26 9.76 7.42
CA PRO A 115 16.28 10.43 8.72
C PRO A 115 16.70 11.90 8.63
N PHE A 116 16.07 12.76 9.42
CA PHE A 116 16.51 14.15 9.60
C PHE A 116 17.70 14.20 10.55
N ARG A 117 18.55 15.22 10.44
CA ARG A 117 19.71 15.40 11.33
C ARG A 117 19.65 16.75 12.04
N ILE A 118 19.73 16.72 13.37
CA ILE A 118 19.90 17.89 14.24
C ILE A 118 21.06 17.58 15.17
N ASP A 119 22.08 18.45 15.23
CA ASP A 119 23.19 18.36 16.20
C ASP A 119 23.77 16.95 16.35
N HIS A 120 24.00 16.29 15.20
CA HIS A 120 24.52 14.91 15.08
C HIS A 120 23.56 13.78 15.49
N HIS A 121 22.31 14.09 15.84
CA HIS A 121 21.26 13.12 16.14
C HIS A 121 20.37 12.84 14.92
N GLU A 122 20.09 11.55 14.69
CA GLU A 122 19.15 11.12 13.66
C GLU A 122 17.73 11.11 14.22
N ILE A 123 16.88 11.94 13.62
CA ILE A 123 15.49 12.10 14.01
C ILE A 123 14.59 11.45 12.96
N LEU A 124 13.71 10.58 13.44
CA LEU A 124 12.71 9.91 12.62
C LEU A 124 11.32 10.40 12.98
N ILE A 125 10.56 10.81 11.97
CA ILE A 125 9.14 11.16 12.12
C ILE A 125 8.30 10.05 11.48
N THR A 126 7.34 9.51 12.22
CA THR A 126 6.40 8.50 11.74
C THR A 126 4.97 8.85 12.14
N ALA A 127 3.97 8.26 11.48
CA ALA A 127 2.59 8.34 11.95
C ALA A 127 2.39 7.51 13.21
N ASP A 128 1.37 7.85 14.01
CA ASP A 128 0.93 7.04 15.15
C ASP A 128 -0.23 6.12 14.74
N TYR A 129 0.06 4.85 14.49
CA TYR A 129 -0.99 3.86 14.20
C TYR A 129 -1.39 3.09 15.44
N SER A 130 -2.59 2.51 15.41
CA SER A 130 -3.00 1.47 16.36
C SER A 130 -2.03 0.28 16.34
N LYS A 131 -2.10 -0.55 17.39
CA LYS A 131 -1.26 -1.75 17.53
C LYS A 131 -1.47 -2.71 16.35
N GLU A 132 -2.72 -3.00 16.01
CA GLU A 132 -3.06 -3.94 14.93
C GLU A 132 -2.54 -3.46 13.57
N THR A 133 -2.73 -2.17 13.26
CA THR A 133 -2.20 -1.57 12.03
C THR A 133 -0.67 -1.60 12.00
N ASN A 134 0.01 -1.31 13.12
CA ASN A 134 1.46 -1.44 13.20
C ASN A 134 1.95 -2.88 12.99
N GLU A 135 1.27 -3.88 13.56
CA GLU A 135 1.59 -5.30 13.36
C GLU A 135 1.41 -5.69 11.89
N ARG A 136 0.31 -5.27 11.25
CA ARG A 136 0.07 -5.51 9.83
C ARG A 136 1.14 -4.86 8.95
N ARG A 137 1.50 -3.61 9.23
CA ARG A 137 2.60 -2.91 8.55
C ARG A 137 3.92 -3.67 8.73
N LYS A 138 4.24 -4.12 9.95
CA LYS A 138 5.45 -4.91 10.23
C LYS A 138 5.48 -6.21 9.43
N ALA A 139 4.36 -6.92 9.35
CA ALA A 139 4.23 -8.14 8.55
C ALA A 139 4.48 -7.86 7.05
N PHE A 140 3.92 -6.79 6.50
CA PHE A 140 4.22 -6.37 5.13
C PHE A 140 5.70 -5.99 4.92
N LEU A 141 6.30 -5.26 5.86
CA LEU A 141 7.71 -4.87 5.79
C LEU A 141 8.64 -6.09 5.80
N ALA A 142 8.27 -7.16 6.52
CA ALA A 142 9.02 -8.41 6.54
C ALA A 142 9.08 -9.11 5.16
N LEU A 143 8.14 -8.82 4.25
CA LEU A 143 8.09 -9.39 2.90
C LEU A 143 8.93 -8.59 1.87
N ARG A 144 9.44 -7.40 2.23
CA ARG A 144 10.27 -6.56 1.32
C ARG A 144 11.49 -7.28 0.72
N PRO A 145 12.27 -8.10 1.46
CA PRO A 145 13.40 -8.81 0.87
C PRO A 145 12.97 -9.74 -0.28
N ARG A 146 11.81 -10.40 -0.16
CA ARG A 146 11.26 -11.28 -1.20
C ARG A 146 10.83 -10.49 -2.43
N LEU A 147 10.17 -9.35 -2.23
CA LEU A 147 9.77 -8.44 -3.31
C LEU A 147 10.99 -7.92 -4.10
N ARG A 148 12.06 -7.54 -3.38
CA ARG A 148 13.33 -7.13 -4.01
C ARG A 148 13.98 -8.25 -4.81
N LYS A 149 14.01 -9.49 -4.28
CA LYS A 149 14.55 -10.66 -4.99
C LYS A 149 13.81 -10.96 -6.30
N LEU A 150 12.51 -10.66 -6.36
CA LEU A 150 11.69 -10.87 -7.55
C LEU A 150 11.62 -9.65 -8.49
N GLU A 151 12.43 -8.62 -8.21
CA GLU A 151 12.52 -7.35 -8.95
C GLU A 151 11.16 -6.64 -9.09
N MET A 152 10.33 -6.76 -8.05
CA MET A 152 9.03 -6.10 -8.02
C MET A 152 9.15 -4.70 -7.42
N LYS A 153 8.51 -3.71 -8.05
CA LYS A 153 8.28 -2.40 -7.44
C LYS A 153 7.23 -2.54 -6.34
N TYR A 154 7.36 -1.81 -5.25
CA TYR A 154 6.40 -1.87 -4.16
C TYR A 154 6.31 -0.58 -3.35
N GLY A 155 5.19 -0.39 -2.66
CA GLY A 155 4.92 0.77 -1.81
C GLY A 155 3.95 0.41 -0.68
N LEU A 156 4.26 0.85 0.54
CA LEU A 156 3.39 0.65 1.70
C LEU A 156 2.63 1.93 2.00
N PHE A 157 1.32 1.91 1.76
CA PHE A 157 0.41 3.03 1.95
C PHE A 157 -0.32 2.97 3.30
N ASP A 158 -0.82 4.13 3.71
CA ASP A 158 -1.65 4.27 4.90
C ASP A 158 -3.05 3.68 4.69
N PRO A 159 -3.65 3.06 5.73
CA PRO A 159 -3.03 2.72 7.01
C PRO A 159 -2.08 1.51 6.92
N ALA A 160 -2.42 0.49 6.12
CA ALA A 160 -1.58 -0.69 5.90
C ALA A 160 -1.98 -1.43 4.62
N ARG A 161 -1.70 -0.83 3.46
CA ARG A 161 -1.94 -1.43 2.13
C ARG A 161 -0.62 -1.52 1.37
N MET A 162 -0.23 -2.71 0.94
CA MET A 162 0.96 -2.88 0.12
C MET A 162 0.57 -2.93 -1.35
N TRP A 163 1.06 -1.97 -2.12
CA TRP A 163 1.03 -1.99 -3.57
C TRP A 163 2.27 -2.70 -4.10
N VAL A 164 2.10 -3.55 -5.10
CA VAL A 164 3.17 -4.26 -5.77
C VAL A 164 2.97 -4.17 -7.28
N ALA A 165 4.05 -3.94 -8.04
CA ALA A 165 4.00 -3.89 -9.49
C ALA A 165 5.16 -4.66 -10.14
N LYS A 166 4.85 -5.38 -11.22
CA LYS A 166 5.81 -6.10 -12.07
C LYS A 166 5.34 -6.04 -13.53
N ASN A 167 6.27 -5.73 -14.44
CA ASN A 167 6.02 -5.70 -15.90
C ASN A 167 4.77 -4.88 -16.30
N GLY A 168 4.56 -3.72 -15.69
CA GLY A 168 3.43 -2.83 -15.99
C GLY A 168 2.09 -3.22 -15.33
N VAL A 169 2.03 -4.38 -14.65
CA VAL A 169 0.84 -4.81 -13.91
C VAL A 169 1.03 -4.54 -12.42
N SER A 170 0.04 -3.92 -11.79
CA SER A 170 0.05 -3.63 -10.35
C SER A 170 -1.13 -4.24 -9.61
N LYS A 171 -0.90 -4.61 -8.35
CA LYS A 171 -1.92 -5.16 -7.44
C LYS A 171 -1.75 -4.60 -6.04
N ASP A 172 -2.87 -4.36 -5.39
CA ASP A 172 -2.94 -3.95 -3.99
C ASP A 172 -3.26 -5.14 -3.09
N PHE A 173 -2.60 -5.18 -1.93
CA PHE A 173 -2.80 -6.19 -0.89
C PHE A 173 -3.16 -5.50 0.42
N TYR A 174 -4.25 -5.98 1.03
CA TYR A 174 -4.73 -5.49 2.34
C TYR A 174 -4.33 -6.44 3.47
N ASN A 175 -4.07 -7.70 3.16
CA ASN A 175 -3.60 -8.71 4.09
C ASN A 175 -2.17 -9.15 3.72
N PRO A 176 -1.20 -9.15 4.66
CA PRO A 176 0.14 -9.68 4.42
C PRO A 176 0.14 -11.17 4.01
N ASP A 177 -0.81 -11.97 4.47
CA ASP A 177 -0.88 -13.39 4.12
C ASP A 177 -1.27 -13.59 2.64
N GLU A 178 -2.17 -12.77 2.11
CA GLU A 178 -2.50 -12.77 0.68
C GLU A 178 -1.28 -12.42 -0.18
N LEU A 179 -0.48 -11.44 0.26
CA LEU A 179 0.76 -11.10 -0.43
C LEU A 179 1.77 -12.25 -0.32
N ARG A 180 1.88 -12.90 0.84
CA ARG A 180 2.77 -14.05 1.02
C ARG A 180 2.42 -15.18 0.05
N LEU A 181 1.14 -15.58 -0.02
CA LEU A 181 0.64 -16.58 -0.95
C LEU A 181 0.91 -16.19 -2.41
N PHE A 182 0.71 -14.91 -2.73
CA PHE A 182 1.05 -14.38 -4.06
C PHE A 182 2.55 -14.47 -4.36
N LEU A 183 3.43 -14.25 -3.39
CA LEU A 183 4.88 -14.37 -3.60
C LEU A 183 5.33 -15.84 -3.70
N ASP A 184 4.64 -16.75 -3.02
CA ASP A 184 4.93 -18.20 -3.07
C ASP A 184 4.65 -18.77 -4.47
N SER A 185 3.62 -18.26 -5.19
CA SER A 185 3.30 -18.72 -6.54
C SER A 185 4.37 -18.41 -7.60
N PHE A 186 5.28 -17.46 -7.34
CA PHE A 186 6.43 -17.18 -8.21
C PHE A 186 7.65 -18.06 -7.90
N GLN A 187 7.68 -18.72 -6.74
CA GLN A 187 8.78 -19.60 -6.34
C GLN A 187 8.58 -21.04 -6.81
N SER A 188 7.34 -21.44 -7.11
CA SER A 188 6.98 -22.76 -7.59
C SER A 188 7.11 -22.95 -9.11
N GLN A 189 7.79 -22.04 -9.84
CA GLN A 189 8.25 -22.31 -11.20
C GLN A 189 9.55 -23.13 -11.11
N PRO A 190 9.55 -24.45 -11.41
CA PRO A 190 10.76 -25.24 -11.38
C PRO A 190 11.68 -24.78 -12.51
N MET A 191 12.98 -24.74 -12.20
CA MET A 191 14.04 -24.76 -13.21
C MET A 191 13.81 -25.98 -14.10
N ASP A 192 13.48 -25.76 -15.38
CA ASP A 192 13.56 -26.82 -16.37
C ASP A 192 14.98 -27.38 -16.36
N SER A 193 15.07 -28.66 -16.03
CA SER A 193 16.29 -29.45 -16.02
C SER A 193 16.83 -29.60 -17.43
N LEU A 194 17.97 -28.98 -17.70
CA LEU A 194 18.85 -29.37 -18.81
C LEU A 194 20.27 -29.57 -18.27
N SER A 195 20.50 -30.76 -17.74
CA SER A 195 21.74 -31.53 -17.95
C SER A 195 21.28 -32.78 -18.70
N THR A 196 21.70 -33.03 -19.94
CA THR A 196 23.01 -33.62 -20.22
C THR A 196 23.50 -33.30 -21.65
N ASP A 197 24.81 -33.02 -21.70
CA ASP A 197 25.81 -33.41 -22.70
C ASP A 197 25.59 -33.12 -24.20
N CYS A 198 26.37 -32.16 -24.73
CA CYS A 198 27.26 -32.42 -25.87
C CYS A 198 28.24 -31.25 -26.07
N GLU A 199 29.52 -31.47 -25.77
CA GLU A 199 30.63 -30.66 -26.25
C GLU A 199 31.25 -31.32 -27.50
N GLN A 200 31.80 -30.49 -28.40
CA GLN A 200 32.56 -30.74 -29.65
C GLN A 200 31.71 -30.77 -30.94
N ASP A 201 32.00 -30.06 -32.04
CA ASP A 201 33.01 -29.05 -32.39
C ASP A 201 32.60 -28.38 -33.74
N ILE A 202 32.75 -27.05 -33.80
CA ILE A 202 33.18 -26.13 -34.89
C ILE A 202 32.80 -26.38 -36.39
N VAL A 203 32.17 -25.35 -37.00
CA VAL A 203 32.53 -24.57 -38.22
C VAL A 203 31.31 -24.26 -39.12
N GLY A 204 31.05 -22.96 -39.36
CA GLY A 204 30.64 -22.47 -40.69
C GLY A 204 29.29 -21.75 -40.82
N GLY A 205 29.34 -20.42 -40.94
CA GLY A 205 28.66 -19.70 -42.03
C GLY A 205 27.19 -19.23 -41.89
N SER A 206 27.03 -17.91 -41.97
CA SER A 206 26.06 -17.18 -42.81
C SER A 206 24.56 -17.09 -42.42
N ASP A 207 24.16 -15.83 -42.21
CA ASP A 207 22.89 -15.17 -42.59
C ASP A 207 21.53 -15.55 -41.97
N ARG A 208 20.99 -14.51 -41.28
CA ARG A 208 19.62 -13.95 -41.35
C ARG A 208 18.45 -14.65 -40.64
N ALA A 209 17.80 -13.82 -39.81
CA ALA A 209 16.35 -13.73 -39.50
C ALA A 209 15.83 -14.21 -38.12
N LYS A 210 15.17 -13.24 -37.46
CA LYS A 210 13.93 -13.34 -36.65
C LYS A 210 13.97 -14.19 -35.36
N THR A 211 14.00 -13.50 -34.23
CA THR A 211 13.47 -13.99 -32.95
C THR A 211 11.96 -13.68 -32.85
N PRO A 212 11.09 -14.67 -32.56
CA PRO A 212 9.79 -14.43 -31.96
C PRO A 212 9.91 -14.71 -30.45
N HIS A 213 9.91 -13.67 -29.62
CA HIS A 213 9.61 -13.80 -28.20
C HIS A 213 8.08 -13.68 -28.06
N LEU A 214 7.40 -14.82 -27.96
CA LEU A 214 5.99 -14.90 -27.59
C LEU A 214 5.83 -16.10 -26.67
N GLY A 215 6.20 -15.93 -25.41
CA GLY A 215 6.30 -17.07 -24.52
C GLY A 215 6.27 -16.77 -23.03
N MET A 216 5.72 -15.64 -22.56
CA MET A 216 5.40 -15.44 -21.13
C MET A 216 4.19 -14.53 -20.83
N GLU A 217 3.54 -13.94 -21.84
CA GLU A 217 2.43 -12.99 -21.63
C GLU A 217 1.12 -13.65 -21.15
N LYS A 218 0.98 -14.98 -21.28
CA LYS A 218 -0.30 -15.68 -21.06
C LYS A 218 -0.56 -16.13 -19.62
N THR A 219 0.46 -16.20 -18.76
CA THR A 219 0.29 -16.75 -17.39
C THR A 219 -0.33 -15.75 -16.42
N MET A 220 -0.10 -14.45 -16.59
CA MET A 220 -0.73 -13.42 -15.76
C MET A 220 -2.20 -13.18 -16.16
N ALA A 221 -2.50 -13.06 -17.46
CA ALA A 221 -3.85 -12.77 -17.94
C ALA A 221 -4.88 -13.85 -17.57
N ALA A 222 -4.49 -15.14 -17.61
CA ALA A 222 -5.39 -16.26 -17.33
C ALA A 222 -5.84 -16.35 -15.86
N LEU A 223 -5.08 -15.76 -14.92
CA LEU A 223 -5.47 -15.71 -13.50
C LEU A 223 -6.46 -14.57 -13.19
N TYR A 224 -6.66 -13.62 -14.11
CA TYR A 224 -7.54 -12.46 -13.89
C TYR A 224 -9.02 -12.72 -14.22
N ASP A 225 -9.35 -13.73 -15.03
CA ASP A 225 -10.72 -13.93 -15.55
C ASP A 225 -11.69 -14.71 -14.62
N ALA A 226 -11.21 -15.27 -13.51
CA ALA A 226 -12.04 -16.14 -12.65
C ALA A 226 -12.92 -15.41 -11.61
N GLY A 227 -13.03 -14.07 -11.64
CA GLY A 227 -13.62 -13.31 -10.53
C GLY A 227 -14.63 -12.21 -10.85
N ALA A 228 -15.01 -11.98 -12.11
CA ALA A 228 -15.86 -10.84 -12.47
C ALA A 228 -17.37 -11.20 -12.52
N SER A 229 -18.02 -11.25 -11.36
CA SER A 229 -19.49 -11.32 -11.28
C SER A 229 -20.11 -9.95 -11.59
N HIS A 230 -20.91 -9.89 -12.66
CA HIS A 230 -21.58 -8.71 -13.16
C HIS A 230 -22.70 -8.22 -12.22
N ARG A 231 -22.60 -6.97 -11.75
CA ARG A 231 -23.76 -6.10 -11.49
C ARG A 231 -23.44 -4.68 -11.94
N GLY A 232 -24.22 -4.19 -12.90
CA GLY A 232 -24.03 -2.91 -13.57
C GLY A 232 -24.05 -1.72 -12.59
N ARG A 233 -22.97 -0.95 -12.65
CA ARG A 233 -22.89 0.47 -12.29
C ARG A 233 -21.82 1.06 -13.22
N ASP A 234 -22.07 2.24 -13.76
CA ASP A 234 -21.11 2.99 -14.56
C ASP A 234 -19.75 2.99 -13.85
N MET A 235 -18.75 2.34 -14.45
CA MET A 235 -17.43 2.23 -13.85
C MET A 235 -16.62 3.48 -14.18
N GLU A 236 -16.45 4.35 -13.20
CA GLU A 236 -15.32 5.27 -13.18
C GLU A 236 -14.04 4.46 -13.04
N ARG A 237 -13.31 4.25 -14.13
CA ARG A 237 -12.02 3.57 -14.09
C ARG A 237 -10.94 4.61 -13.79
N LEU A 238 -10.55 4.69 -12.51
CA LEU A 238 -9.43 5.51 -12.08
C LEU A 238 -8.12 4.76 -12.39
N THR A 239 -7.40 5.21 -13.41
CA THR A 239 -6.06 4.71 -13.72
C THR A 239 -5.02 5.61 -13.06
N ARG A 240 -4.15 5.04 -12.23
CA ARG A 240 -3.07 5.76 -11.55
C ARG A 240 -1.73 5.23 -12.04
N SER A 241 -0.88 6.11 -12.53
CA SER A 241 0.54 5.82 -12.82
C SER A 241 1.37 6.14 -11.59
N TYR A 242 2.40 5.33 -11.34
CA TYR A 242 3.27 5.47 -10.17
C TYR A 242 4.74 5.51 -10.57
N ASP A 243 5.56 6.25 -9.81
CA ASP A 243 7.03 6.27 -9.95
C ASP A 243 7.68 4.99 -9.39
N ASP A 244 9.00 4.90 -9.53
CA ASP A 244 9.81 3.77 -9.03
C ASP A 244 9.79 3.62 -7.50
N ARG A 245 9.30 4.64 -6.79
CA ARG A 245 9.11 4.67 -5.33
C ARG A 245 7.65 4.42 -4.92
N GLY A 246 6.76 4.16 -5.89
CA GLY A 246 5.34 3.92 -5.67
C GLY A 246 4.53 5.19 -5.40
N GLN A 247 4.96 6.38 -5.83
CA GLN A 247 4.20 7.63 -5.72
C GLN A 247 3.36 7.87 -6.97
N ILE A 248 2.14 8.39 -6.82
CA ILE A 248 1.25 8.67 -7.97
C ILE A 248 1.87 9.80 -8.79
N LEU A 249 2.25 9.51 -10.04
CA LEU A 249 2.72 10.50 -11.00
C LEU A 249 1.54 11.23 -11.64
N HIS A 250 0.55 10.47 -12.09
CA HIS A 250 -0.63 10.99 -12.78
C HIS A 250 -1.83 10.04 -12.57
N ALA A 251 -3.02 10.61 -12.38
CA ALA A 251 -4.25 9.86 -12.20
C ALA A 251 -5.31 10.35 -13.20
N VAL A 252 -5.78 9.45 -14.08
CA VAL A 252 -6.81 9.73 -15.08
C VAL A 252 -8.08 9.01 -14.70
N VAL A 253 -9.19 9.75 -14.63
CA VAL A 253 -10.53 9.17 -14.57
C VAL A 253 -11.01 9.03 -16.00
N THR A 254 -11.16 7.79 -16.47
CA THR A 254 -11.82 7.52 -17.76
C THR A 254 -13.26 7.12 -17.50
N HIS A 255 -14.20 7.90 -18.02
CA HIS A 255 -15.61 7.54 -18.06
C HIS A 255 -15.88 6.76 -19.36
N THR A 256 -16.19 5.47 -19.23
CA THR A 256 -16.72 4.69 -20.35
C THR A 256 -18.24 4.82 -20.36
N GLN A 257 -18.78 5.70 -21.21
CA GLN A 257 -20.19 5.63 -21.59
C GLN A 257 -20.36 4.46 -22.56
N ILE A 258 -21.09 3.43 -22.15
CA ILE A 258 -21.54 2.39 -23.08
C ILE A 258 -22.67 3.02 -23.90
N SER A 259 -22.40 3.39 -25.16
CA SER A 259 -23.46 3.87 -26.05
C SER A 259 -24.36 2.69 -26.40
N GLU A 260 -25.64 2.73 -26.02
CA GLU A 260 -26.68 1.87 -26.58
C GLU A 260 -26.84 2.21 -28.08
N ARG A 261 -26.03 1.59 -28.94
CA ARG A 261 -26.33 1.44 -30.37
C ARG A 261 -26.74 0.00 -30.61
N ASP A 262 -28.06 -0.19 -30.70
CA ASP A 262 -28.77 -1.09 -31.62
C ASP A 262 -30.13 -1.51 -31.02
N LYS A 263 -31.05 -0.54 -30.94
CA LYS A 263 -32.48 -0.79 -30.84
C LYS A 263 -33.24 0.09 -31.83
N SER A 264 -32.92 -0.05 -33.11
CA SER A 264 -33.74 0.47 -34.21
C SER A 264 -33.62 -0.41 -35.46
N ARG A 265 -33.96 -1.70 -35.32
CA ARG A 265 -34.40 -2.50 -36.47
C ARG A 265 -35.92 -2.66 -36.36
N SER A 266 -36.62 -1.76 -37.03
CA SER A 266 -38.08 -1.74 -37.16
C SER A 266 -38.59 -3.06 -37.77
N PRO A 267 -39.78 -3.56 -37.35
CA PRO A 267 -40.37 -4.76 -37.93
C PRO A 267 -40.82 -4.53 -39.38
N LEU A 268 -40.59 -5.55 -40.22
CA LEU A 268 -40.98 -5.63 -41.63
C LEU A 268 -42.50 -5.36 -41.79
N LYS A 269 -42.86 -4.41 -42.65
CA LYS A 269 -44.25 -4.18 -43.08
C LYS A 269 -44.67 -5.30 -44.05
N PRO A 270 -45.88 -5.89 -43.90
CA PRO A 270 -46.44 -6.78 -44.91
C PRO A 270 -46.96 -5.96 -46.10
N THR A 271 -46.58 -6.36 -47.31
CA THR A 271 -47.12 -5.84 -48.57
C THR A 271 -48.47 -6.48 -48.85
N THR A 272 -49.56 -5.75 -48.66
CA THR A 272 -50.86 -6.08 -49.25
C THR A 272 -51.11 -5.11 -50.40
N GLY A 273 -51.03 -5.62 -51.63
CA GLY A 273 -51.55 -4.94 -52.80
C GLY A 273 -53.06 -5.09 -52.88
N SER A 274 -53.72 -4.09 -53.44
CA SER A 274 -55.01 -4.18 -54.14
C SER A 274 -55.17 -2.89 -54.96
N PRO A 275 -55.82 -2.96 -56.14
CA PRO A 275 -55.83 -1.87 -57.12
C PRO A 275 -56.49 -0.58 -56.62
#